data_AF-A0AAD4FCV5-F1
#
_entry.id   AF-A0AAD4FCV5-F1
#
_cell.length_a   1.000
_cell.length_b   1.000
_cell.length_c   1.000
_cell.angle_alpha   90.00
_cell.angle_beta   90.00
_cell.angle_gamma   90.00
#
_symmetry.space_group_name_H-M   'P 1'
#
loop_
_entity.id
_entity.type
_entity.pdbx_description
1 polymer ?
#
loop_
_entity_poly.entity_id
_entity_poly.type
_entity_poly.pdbx_seq_one_letter_code
_entity_poly.pdbx_strand_id
1 'polypeptide(L)'
;MENSRLNALTAASVRERHGRLLATSNNQTPTTMDYLVNSPLFSIQTITRDREIISKMRPLQCGLLAEMLLDRNDALETLPPIQAHADRRLFFNVTTPSSIFICGSQGSGKSHTLSCLLENCLAISDATVLPKPLSALLFYYDAFISDDGGSPCEAAYLASLSGVKVRVICAPTNLRTIQKTYQSLNVSVEPLQIDSHALNTKRVLDLMAVKPEEGSVPLYVHTVNRILREMRMSQQGTGTRFDYQTFKKEILAADLSPAQLAPLSQRLAMLESFMPQTGDRAKGKYGKSPTGTSWKNQPGLLTIVDLSCPCVSPETACSLFNICLI
;
A
#
# COMPACT_ATOMS: atom_id res chain seq x y z
N MET A 1 -16.60 -5.89 -45.48
CA MET A 1 -16.33 -4.78 -44.54
C MET A 1 -15.28 -5.11 -43.48
N GLU A 2 -14.99 -6.39 -43.18
CA GLU A 2 -13.88 -6.78 -42.27
C GLU A 2 -12.48 -6.67 -42.91
N ASN A 3 -12.33 -7.01 -44.19
CA ASN A 3 -11.02 -6.94 -44.88
C ASN A 3 -10.49 -5.52 -45.07
N SER A 4 -11.33 -4.49 -45.08
CA SER A 4 -10.90 -3.10 -45.15
C SER A 4 -10.38 -2.58 -43.79
N ARG A 5 -10.86 -3.13 -42.67
CA ARG A 5 -10.35 -2.80 -41.33
C ARG A 5 -8.98 -3.44 -41.05
N LEU A 6 -8.76 -4.66 -41.52
CA LEU A 6 -7.46 -5.34 -41.38
C LEU A 6 -6.36 -4.64 -42.20
N ASN A 7 -6.66 -4.22 -43.42
CA ASN A 7 -5.71 -3.50 -44.28
C ASN A 7 -5.41 -2.07 -43.78
N ALA A 8 -6.36 -1.44 -43.07
CA ALA A 8 -6.14 -0.13 -42.42
C ALA A 8 -5.34 -0.22 -41.11
N LEU A 9 -5.18 -1.42 -40.53
CA LEU A 9 -4.32 -1.67 -39.36
C LEU A 9 -2.86 -1.87 -39.78
N THR A 10 -2.60 -2.49 -40.93
CA THR A 10 -1.23 -2.75 -41.42
C THR A 10 -0.54 -1.51 -41.99
N ALA A 11 -1.29 -0.52 -42.49
CA ALA A 11 -0.76 0.75 -42.99
C ALA A 11 -0.54 1.82 -41.90
N ALA A 12 -1.05 1.60 -40.68
CA ALA A 12 -0.97 2.55 -39.57
C ALA A 12 0.32 2.35 -38.75
N SER A 13 0.92 3.45 -38.28
CA SER A 13 2.09 3.36 -37.39
C SER A 13 1.77 2.49 -36.16
N VAL A 14 2.77 1.80 -35.60
CA VAL A 14 2.58 0.94 -34.40
C VAL A 14 1.86 1.70 -33.28
N ARG A 15 2.15 3.01 -33.13
CA ARG A 15 1.50 3.91 -32.17
C ARG A 15 0.01 4.08 -32.43
N GLU A 16 -0.40 4.21 -33.69
CA GLU A 16 -1.80 4.36 -34.07
C GLU A 16 -2.57 3.04 -33.94
N ARG A 17 -1.92 1.89 -34.22
CA ARG A 17 -2.48 0.57 -33.92
C ARG A 17 -2.71 0.37 -32.42
N HIS A 18 -1.72 0.69 -31.59
CA HIS A 18 -1.86 0.59 -30.13
C HIS A 18 -2.92 1.56 -29.58
N GLY A 19 -3.00 2.78 -30.12
CA GLY A 19 -4.07 3.72 -29.77
C GLY A 19 -5.45 3.14 -30.07
N ARG A 20 -5.66 2.54 -31.25
CA ARG A 20 -6.94 1.90 -31.61
C ARG A 20 -7.30 0.71 -30.73
N LEU A 21 -6.33 -0.03 -30.20
CA LEU A 21 -6.57 -1.15 -29.27
C LEU A 21 -6.96 -0.71 -27.86
N LEU A 22 -6.50 0.47 -27.44
CA LEU A 22 -6.76 1.06 -26.12
C LEU A 22 -7.97 2.00 -26.11
N ALA A 23 -8.51 2.36 -27.27
CA ALA A 23 -9.74 3.14 -27.37
C ALA A 23 -10.94 2.26 -26.96
N THR A 24 -11.51 2.52 -25.78
CA THR A 24 -12.80 1.94 -25.39
C THR A 24 -13.88 2.33 -26.38
N SER A 25 -14.83 1.43 -26.64
CA SER A 25 -15.91 1.46 -27.64
C SER A 25 -16.85 2.69 -27.68
N ASN A 26 -16.57 3.74 -26.93
CA ASN A 26 -17.19 5.04 -27.16
C ASN A 26 -16.47 5.74 -28.33
N ASN A 27 -17.23 6.22 -29.30
CA ASN A 27 -16.79 6.93 -30.52
C ASN A 27 -16.05 8.27 -30.28
N GLN A 28 -15.35 8.44 -29.16
CA GLN A 28 -14.35 9.47 -28.97
C GLN A 28 -13.00 8.81 -29.19
N THR A 29 -12.38 9.05 -30.35
CA THR A 29 -10.96 8.75 -30.54
C THR A 29 -10.21 9.46 -29.43
N PRO A 30 -9.60 8.75 -28.46
CA PRO A 30 -8.77 9.40 -27.46
C PRO A 30 -7.70 10.12 -28.26
N THR A 31 -7.56 11.42 -28.02
CA THR A 31 -6.53 12.16 -28.75
C THR A 31 -5.18 11.53 -28.42
N THR A 32 -4.21 11.56 -29.34
CA THR A 32 -2.84 11.06 -29.06
C THR A 32 -2.26 11.65 -27.76
N MET A 33 -2.84 12.78 -27.31
CA MET A 33 -2.57 13.51 -26.07
C MET A 33 -3.02 12.79 -24.78
N ASP A 34 -4.16 12.09 -24.78
CA ASP A 34 -4.69 11.40 -23.58
C ASP A 34 -3.84 10.18 -23.21
N TYR A 35 -3.22 9.53 -24.19
CA TYR A 35 -2.38 8.35 -23.97
C TYR A 35 -1.10 8.68 -23.22
N LEU A 36 -0.48 9.83 -23.49
CA LEU A 36 0.80 10.19 -22.90
C LEU A 36 0.68 10.58 -21.43
N VAL A 37 -0.34 11.38 -21.11
CA VAL A 37 -0.59 11.86 -19.75
C VAL A 37 -0.95 10.72 -18.79
N ASN A 38 -1.55 9.66 -19.33
CA ASN A 38 -2.00 8.46 -18.60
C ASN A 38 -1.11 7.23 -18.84
N SER A 39 0.03 7.37 -19.51
CA SER A 39 0.98 6.27 -19.63
C SER A 39 1.79 6.15 -18.34
N PRO A 40 1.80 4.98 -17.68
CA PRO A 40 2.58 4.78 -16.45
C PRO A 40 4.09 4.78 -16.72
N LEU A 41 4.50 4.46 -17.95
CA LEU A 41 5.89 4.43 -18.40
C LEU A 41 6.03 5.20 -19.70
N PHE A 42 7.11 5.97 -19.84
CA PHE A 42 7.44 6.64 -21.10
C PHE A 42 8.95 6.76 -21.29
N SER A 43 9.37 6.83 -22.55
CA SER A 43 10.77 7.10 -22.91
C SER A 43 11.06 8.60 -22.89
N ILE A 44 12.34 8.95 -22.71
CA ILE A 44 12.80 10.35 -22.84
C ILE A 44 12.41 11.01 -24.17
N GLN A 45 12.43 10.25 -25.27
CA GLN A 45 12.05 10.75 -26.59
C GLN A 45 10.59 11.22 -26.61
N THR A 46 9.74 10.56 -25.84
CA THR A 46 8.33 10.89 -25.69
C THR A 46 8.17 12.20 -24.92
N ILE A 47 8.94 12.39 -23.85
CA ILE A 47 8.96 13.64 -23.07
C ILE A 47 9.45 14.78 -23.96
N THR A 48 10.59 14.65 -24.63
CA THR A 48 11.21 15.72 -25.43
C THR A 48 10.28 16.18 -26.56
N ARG A 49 9.57 15.26 -27.19
CA ARG A 49 8.64 15.56 -28.29
C ARG A 49 7.37 16.28 -27.82
N ASP A 50 6.81 15.84 -26.70
CA ASP A 50 5.44 16.20 -26.29
C ASP A 50 5.40 17.04 -24.98
N ARG A 51 6.55 17.57 -24.51
CA ARG A 51 6.73 18.31 -23.24
C ARG A 51 5.76 19.47 -23.05
N GLU A 52 5.65 20.32 -24.06
CA GLU A 52 4.78 21.51 -24.06
C GLU A 52 3.30 21.13 -23.86
N ILE A 53 2.91 19.98 -24.39
CA ILE A 53 1.52 19.50 -24.32
C ILE A 53 1.25 18.90 -22.93
N ILE A 54 2.17 18.07 -22.45
CA ILE A 54 2.09 17.43 -21.12
C ILE A 54 2.00 18.53 -20.04
N SER A 55 2.88 19.53 -20.10
CA SER A 55 2.95 20.61 -19.11
C SER A 55 1.70 21.51 -19.06
N LYS A 56 0.99 21.68 -20.19
CA LYS A 56 -0.26 22.45 -20.26
C LYS A 56 -1.44 21.75 -19.58
N MET A 57 -1.46 20.42 -19.56
CA MET A 57 -2.57 19.66 -18.97
C MET A 57 -2.38 19.45 -17.47
N ARG A 58 -1.18 19.03 -17.06
CA ARG A 58 -0.84 18.88 -15.64
C ARG A 58 0.66 18.97 -15.40
N PRO A 59 1.10 19.32 -14.17
CA PRO A 59 2.51 19.24 -13.83
C PRO A 59 3.00 17.80 -14.02
N LEU A 60 3.97 17.61 -14.93
CA LEU A 60 4.62 16.33 -15.11
C LEU A 60 5.33 15.96 -13.81
N GLN A 61 5.01 14.79 -13.26
CA GLN A 61 5.76 14.22 -12.16
C GLN A 61 6.24 12.83 -12.55
N CYS A 62 7.56 12.67 -12.61
CA CYS A 62 8.16 11.42 -13.02
C CYS A 62 9.56 11.24 -12.46
N GLY A 63 10.01 10.01 -12.40
CA GLY A 63 11.39 9.70 -12.05
C GLY A 63 11.99 8.68 -13.00
N LEU A 64 13.31 8.70 -13.12
CA LEU A 64 14.05 7.69 -13.88
C LEU A 64 13.76 6.31 -13.28
N LEU A 65 13.38 5.36 -14.12
CA LEU A 65 13.12 3.99 -13.71
C LEU A 65 14.23 3.04 -14.16
N ALA A 66 14.62 3.15 -15.42
CA ALA A 66 15.56 2.22 -16.04
C ALA A 66 16.15 2.81 -17.32
N GLU A 67 17.14 2.11 -17.86
CA GLU A 67 17.62 2.32 -19.22
C GLU A 67 17.32 1.06 -20.05
N MET A 68 16.82 1.24 -21.28
CA MET A 68 16.62 0.09 -22.18
C MET A 68 17.94 -0.38 -22.78
N LEU A 69 18.37 -1.58 -22.41
CA LEU A 69 19.42 -2.31 -23.11
C LEU A 69 18.86 -2.87 -24.43
N LEU A 70 19.54 -2.57 -25.54
CA LEU A 70 19.23 -3.12 -26.85
C LEU A 70 20.12 -4.34 -27.12
N ASP A 71 20.03 -5.39 -26.32
CA ASP A 71 20.56 -6.69 -26.72
C ASP A 71 19.41 -7.53 -27.28
N ARG A 72 19.14 -7.36 -28.57
CA ARG A 72 18.32 -8.32 -29.32
C ARG A 72 19.24 -9.17 -30.19
N ASN A 73 19.50 -10.40 -29.74
CA ASN A 73 19.76 -11.55 -30.59
C ASN A 73 18.45 -12.20 -31.08
N ASP A 74 17.36 -11.44 -31.20
CA ASP A 74 16.15 -11.92 -31.86
C ASP A 74 16.34 -11.73 -33.37
N ALA A 75 16.72 -12.83 -34.02
CA ALA A 75 16.76 -12.97 -35.46
C ALA A 75 15.35 -12.84 -36.04
N LEU A 76 14.87 -11.60 -36.24
CA LEU A 76 13.93 -11.30 -37.32
C LEU A 76 13.92 -9.79 -37.61
N GLU A 77 14.23 -9.50 -38.87
CA GLU A 77 14.06 -8.23 -39.58
C GLU A 77 15.11 -7.13 -39.36
N THR A 78 15.80 -6.85 -40.47
CA THR A 78 16.68 -5.71 -40.72
C THR A 78 15.98 -4.39 -40.41
N LEU A 79 16.30 -3.79 -39.26
CA LEU A 79 15.93 -2.42 -38.91
C LEU A 79 17.04 -1.44 -39.35
N PRO A 80 16.69 -0.16 -39.64
CA PRO A 80 17.64 0.86 -40.10
C PRO A 80 18.79 1.10 -39.09
N PRO A 81 19.93 1.66 -39.52
CA PRO A 81 21.15 1.72 -38.73
C PRO A 81 20.91 2.36 -37.35
N ILE A 82 21.35 1.61 -36.33
CA ILE A 82 21.29 1.97 -34.92
C ILE A 82 21.98 3.32 -34.72
N GLN A 83 21.22 4.35 -34.33
CA GLN A 83 21.84 5.56 -33.77
C GLN A 83 22.44 5.20 -32.41
N ALA A 84 23.77 5.04 -32.38
CA ALA A 84 24.57 4.70 -31.19
C ALA A 84 24.41 5.70 -30.02
N HIS A 85 23.68 6.80 -30.20
CA HIS A 85 23.52 7.90 -29.24
C HIS A 85 22.06 8.25 -28.89
N ALA A 86 21.08 7.42 -29.23
CA ALA A 86 19.70 7.68 -28.83
C ALA A 86 19.53 7.48 -27.32
N ASP A 87 19.14 8.51 -26.59
CA ASP A 87 18.84 8.44 -25.14
C ASP A 87 17.72 7.41 -24.87
N ARG A 88 18.02 6.44 -23.99
CA ARG A 88 17.19 5.22 -23.76
C ARG A 88 16.56 5.17 -22.39
N ARG A 89 16.58 6.29 -21.67
CA ARG A 89 16.00 6.38 -20.34
C ARG A 89 14.49 6.18 -20.39
N LEU A 90 14.02 5.30 -19.53
CA LEU A 90 12.62 5.06 -19.22
C LEU A 90 12.29 5.73 -17.90
N PHE A 91 11.16 6.43 -17.90
CA PHE A 91 10.68 7.17 -16.75
C PHE A 91 9.36 6.58 -16.28
N PHE A 92 9.22 6.54 -14.96
CA PHE A 92 7.98 6.19 -14.27
C PHE A 92 7.13 7.44 -14.05
N ASN A 93 5.89 7.40 -14.53
CA ASN A 93 4.92 8.46 -14.35
C ASN A 93 4.21 8.32 -13.01
N VAL A 94 4.75 8.98 -11.98
CA VAL A 94 4.23 9.03 -10.60
C VAL A 94 2.78 9.55 -10.54
N THR A 95 2.39 10.26 -11.59
CA THR A 95 1.17 11.03 -11.66
C THR A 95 0.01 10.17 -12.20
N THR A 96 0.30 9.03 -12.83
CA THR A 96 -0.69 8.08 -13.36
C THR A 96 -0.92 6.93 -12.37
N PRO A 97 -2.18 6.58 -12.04
CA PRO A 97 -2.47 5.39 -11.26
C PRO A 97 -1.92 4.13 -11.93
N SER A 98 -1.09 3.39 -11.23
CA SER A 98 -0.48 2.16 -11.74
C SER A 98 -0.38 1.10 -10.66
N SER A 99 -0.48 -0.17 -11.06
CA SER A 99 -0.14 -1.31 -10.20
C SER A 99 1.10 -1.98 -10.76
N ILE A 100 2.06 -2.28 -9.89
CA ILE A 100 3.35 -2.89 -10.26
C ILE A 100 3.55 -4.12 -9.40
N PHE A 101 3.86 -5.24 -10.05
CA PHE A 101 4.23 -6.47 -9.39
C PHE A 101 5.73 -6.73 -9.59
N ILE A 102 6.47 -6.84 -8.49
CA ILE A 102 7.92 -7.07 -8.51
C ILE A 102 8.19 -8.51 -8.04
N CYS A 103 8.71 -9.34 -8.93
CA CYS A 103 9.11 -10.71 -8.62
C CYS A 103 10.55 -10.97 -9.08
N GLY A 104 11.15 -12.03 -8.53
CA GLY A 104 12.55 -12.36 -8.80
C GLY A 104 13.16 -13.22 -7.70
N SER A 105 14.27 -13.88 -8.00
CA SER A 105 15.04 -14.69 -7.06
C SER A 105 15.50 -13.88 -5.84
N GLN A 106 15.86 -14.57 -4.75
CA GLN A 106 16.49 -13.90 -3.60
C GLN A 106 17.75 -13.14 -4.08
N GLY A 107 17.93 -11.90 -3.60
CA GLY A 107 19.06 -11.07 -3.99
C GLY A 107 18.99 -10.39 -5.37
N SER A 108 17.92 -10.59 -6.16
CA SER A 108 17.75 -9.96 -7.49
C SER A 108 17.42 -8.46 -7.47
N GLY A 109 17.47 -7.79 -6.31
CA GLY A 109 17.21 -6.36 -6.20
C GLY A 109 15.72 -5.95 -6.12
N LYS A 110 14.80 -6.85 -5.77
CA LYS A 110 13.36 -6.52 -5.65
C LYS A 110 13.07 -5.32 -4.73
N SER A 111 13.64 -5.36 -3.52
CA SER A 111 13.50 -4.32 -2.50
C SER A 111 14.18 -3.01 -2.92
N HIS A 112 15.29 -3.10 -3.64
CA HIS A 112 15.95 -1.96 -4.27
C HIS A 112 15.04 -1.30 -5.32
N THR A 113 14.46 -2.09 -6.25
CA THR A 113 13.51 -1.59 -7.26
C THR A 113 12.30 -0.93 -6.61
N LEU A 114 11.76 -1.50 -5.54
CA LEU A 114 10.69 -0.87 -4.76
C LEU A 114 11.12 0.47 -4.16
N SER A 115 12.34 0.54 -3.61
CA SER A 115 12.89 1.76 -3.04
C SER A 115 13.09 2.85 -4.10
N CYS A 116 13.55 2.51 -5.30
CA CYS A 116 13.64 3.46 -6.42
C CYS A 116 12.25 3.98 -6.85
N LEU A 117 11.23 3.13 -6.88
CA LEU A 117 9.86 3.57 -7.15
C LEU A 117 9.34 4.52 -6.05
N LEU A 118 9.62 4.21 -4.79
CA LEU A 118 9.27 5.07 -3.66
C LEU A 118 10.04 6.39 -3.68
N GLU A 119 11.34 6.38 -3.97
CA GLU A 119 12.17 7.57 -4.16
C GLU A 119 11.57 8.50 -5.22
N ASN A 120 11.19 7.94 -6.37
CA ASN A 120 10.52 8.68 -7.45
C ASN A 120 9.21 9.35 -6.99
N CYS A 121 8.55 8.80 -5.98
CA CYS A 121 7.30 9.34 -5.43
C CYS A 121 7.50 10.33 -4.27
N LEU A 122 8.63 10.26 -3.56
CA LEU A 122 8.83 10.90 -2.26
C LEU A 122 9.91 12.00 -2.27
N ALA A 123 10.94 11.88 -3.10
CA ALA A 123 12.13 12.72 -3.04
C ALA A 123 12.39 13.46 -4.36
N ILE A 124 12.86 14.70 -4.23
CA ILE A 124 13.41 15.46 -5.34
C ILE A 124 14.89 15.08 -5.46
N SER A 125 15.31 14.64 -6.64
CA SER A 125 16.70 14.30 -6.97
C SER A 125 16.99 14.63 -8.43
N ASP A 126 18.24 14.49 -8.86
CA ASP A 126 18.64 14.69 -10.26
C ASP A 126 17.93 13.71 -11.22
N ALA A 127 17.43 12.59 -10.68
CA ALA A 127 16.69 11.57 -11.41
C ALA A 127 15.17 11.82 -11.45
N THR A 128 14.66 12.84 -10.73
CA THR A 128 13.22 13.06 -10.59
C THR A 128 12.79 14.48 -10.98
N VAL A 129 11.58 14.56 -11.52
CA VAL A 129 10.81 15.80 -11.66
C VAL A 129 9.62 15.63 -10.73
N LEU A 130 9.68 16.19 -9.52
CA LEU A 130 8.67 15.96 -8.48
C LEU A 130 8.30 17.27 -7.75
N PRO A 131 7.54 18.17 -8.39
CA PRO A 131 7.14 19.45 -7.77
C PRO A 131 6.22 19.26 -6.55
N LYS A 132 5.45 18.17 -6.49
CA LYS A 132 4.62 17.81 -5.35
C LYS A 132 4.90 16.36 -4.92
N PRO A 133 5.79 16.16 -3.94
CA PRO A 133 6.03 14.84 -3.36
C PRO A 133 4.73 14.21 -2.83
N LEU A 134 4.61 12.91 -3.04
CA LEU A 134 3.50 12.12 -2.53
C LEU A 134 3.75 11.70 -1.07
N SER A 135 2.75 11.06 -0.47
CA SER A 135 2.92 10.27 0.76
C SER A 135 2.83 8.79 0.41
N ALA A 136 3.65 7.96 1.03
CA ALA A 136 3.65 6.51 0.81
C ALA A 136 3.26 5.74 2.08
N LEU A 137 2.48 4.69 1.90
CA LEU A 137 2.16 3.69 2.92
C LEU A 137 2.74 2.35 2.47
N LEU A 138 3.66 1.80 3.25
CA LEU A 138 4.32 0.52 2.98
C LEU A 138 3.94 -0.48 4.06
N PHE A 139 3.37 -1.61 3.66
CA PHE A 139 3.16 -2.75 4.53
C PHE A 139 4.37 -3.68 4.43
N TYR A 140 5.04 -3.93 5.55
CA TYR A 140 6.22 -4.78 5.61
C TYR A 140 6.03 -5.88 6.65
N TYR A 141 6.31 -7.10 6.23
CA TYR A 141 6.30 -8.28 7.07
C TYR A 141 7.47 -9.17 6.64
N ASP A 142 8.32 -9.51 7.60
CA ASP A 142 9.37 -10.49 7.46
C ASP A 142 9.29 -11.50 8.61
N ALA A 143 9.80 -12.70 8.39
CA ALA A 143 9.90 -13.70 9.45
C ALA A 143 10.85 -13.17 10.52
N PHE A 144 10.36 -13.09 11.77
CA PHE A 144 11.17 -12.68 12.89
C PHE A 144 12.38 -13.61 13.07
N ILE A 145 13.58 -13.05 13.12
CA ILE A 145 14.83 -13.84 13.18
C ILE A 145 15.41 -13.88 14.60
N SER A 146 15.46 -12.74 15.32
CA SER A 146 16.09 -12.67 16.65
C SER A 146 15.61 -11.48 17.49
N ASP A 147 15.72 -11.62 18.81
CA ASP A 147 15.46 -10.57 19.80
C ASP A 147 16.58 -9.50 19.85
N ASP A 148 17.76 -9.82 19.28
CA ASP A 148 18.91 -8.92 19.20
C ASP A 148 18.78 -7.87 18.08
N GLY A 149 17.73 -7.98 17.25
CA GLY A 149 17.44 -7.07 16.16
C GLY A 149 17.59 -7.74 14.80
N GLY A 150 16.65 -7.44 13.90
CA GLY A 150 16.71 -7.82 12.50
C GLY A 150 17.34 -6.71 11.65
N SER A 151 17.32 -6.89 10.34
CA SER A 151 17.60 -5.80 9.40
C SER A 151 16.36 -4.90 9.27
N PRO A 152 16.51 -3.56 9.23
CA PRO A 152 15.39 -2.68 8.95
C PRO A 152 14.87 -2.91 7.52
N CYS A 153 13.60 -2.60 7.29
CA CYS A 153 13.03 -2.57 5.95
C CYS A 153 13.90 -1.68 5.04
N GLU A 154 14.30 -2.18 3.87
CA GLU A 154 15.23 -1.46 2.97
C GLU A 154 14.70 -0.09 2.56
N ALA A 155 13.39 0.06 2.40
CA ALA A 155 12.77 1.35 2.09
C ALA A 155 12.96 2.40 3.20
N ALA A 156 13.29 2.00 4.43
CA ALA A 156 13.55 2.93 5.53
C ALA A 156 14.84 3.73 5.34
N TYR A 157 15.78 3.23 4.52
CA TYR A 157 16.99 3.99 4.17
C TYR A 157 16.68 5.26 3.38
N LEU A 158 15.48 5.39 2.80
CA LEU A 158 15.00 6.64 2.21
C LEU A 158 14.94 7.80 3.22
N ALA A 159 15.00 7.52 4.53
CA ALA A 159 15.15 8.54 5.57
C ALA A 159 16.45 9.36 5.46
N SER A 160 17.43 8.88 4.69
CA SER A 160 18.66 9.61 4.39
C SER A 160 18.48 10.72 3.35
N LEU A 161 17.39 10.69 2.57
CA LEU A 161 17.12 11.66 1.52
C LEU A 161 16.53 12.95 2.10
N SER A 162 16.99 14.09 1.59
CA SER A 162 16.47 15.40 1.99
C SER A 162 14.99 15.53 1.62
N GLY A 163 14.16 15.95 2.58
CA GLY A 163 12.73 16.14 2.37
C GLY A 163 11.88 14.87 2.52
N VAL A 164 12.50 13.71 2.77
CA VAL A 164 11.78 12.48 3.10
C VAL A 164 11.74 12.30 4.62
N LYS A 165 10.55 12.07 5.16
CA LYS A 165 10.35 11.69 6.56
C LYS A 165 9.86 10.26 6.63
N VAL A 166 10.54 9.42 7.40
CA VAL A 166 10.12 8.03 7.58
C VAL A 166 9.57 7.83 8.99
N ARG A 167 8.39 7.21 9.07
CA ARG A 167 7.78 6.74 10.31
C ARG A 167 7.53 5.25 10.21
N VAL A 168 7.92 4.51 11.24
CA VAL A 168 7.65 3.08 11.39
C VAL A 168 6.55 2.89 12.43
N ILE A 169 5.49 2.20 12.05
CA ILE A 169 4.43 1.74 12.94
C ILE A 169 4.62 0.24 13.12
N CYS A 170 4.72 -0.25 14.35
CA CYS A 170 4.97 -1.67 14.60
C CYS A 170 4.01 -2.32 15.58
N ALA A 171 4.03 -3.64 15.69
CA ALA A 171 3.26 -4.34 16.71
C ALA A 171 3.65 -3.87 18.12
N PRO A 172 2.68 -3.56 19.02
CA PRO A 172 2.97 -3.13 20.40
C PRO A 172 3.85 -4.13 21.17
N THR A 173 3.71 -5.41 20.87
CA THR A 173 4.47 -6.52 21.45
C THR A 173 5.94 -6.56 21.01
N ASN A 174 6.34 -5.86 19.93
CA ASN A 174 7.72 -5.85 19.42
C ASN A 174 8.35 -4.45 19.34
N LEU A 175 7.80 -3.46 20.06
CA LEU A 175 8.22 -2.06 19.95
C LEU A 175 9.71 -1.84 20.21
N ARG A 176 10.24 -2.42 21.29
CA ARG A 176 11.64 -2.21 21.69
C ARG A 176 12.62 -2.79 20.68
N THR A 177 12.33 -3.96 20.12
CA THR A 177 13.18 -4.60 19.13
C THR A 177 13.19 -3.80 17.83
N ILE A 178 12.02 -3.35 17.36
CA ILE A 178 11.93 -2.47 16.18
C ILE A 178 12.66 -1.14 16.44
N GLN A 179 12.53 -0.54 17.61
CA GLN A 179 13.30 0.66 17.95
C GLN A 179 14.82 0.44 17.83
N LYS A 180 15.33 -0.72 18.29
CA LYS A 180 16.75 -1.09 18.12
C LYS A 180 17.10 -1.33 16.65
N THR A 181 16.29 -2.09 15.91
CA THR A 181 16.50 -2.39 14.49
C THR A 181 16.64 -1.13 13.64
N TYR A 182 15.85 -0.10 13.94
CA TYR A 182 15.83 1.14 13.17
C TYR A 182 16.66 2.28 13.80
N GLN A 183 17.36 2.04 14.92
CA GLN A 183 18.00 3.10 15.72
C GLN A 183 19.07 3.90 14.96
N SER A 184 19.70 3.29 13.95
CA SER A 184 20.74 3.92 13.13
C SER A 184 20.19 4.85 12.06
N LEU A 185 18.88 4.84 11.84
CA LEU A 185 18.20 5.62 10.82
C LEU A 185 17.44 6.79 11.45
N ASN A 186 17.29 7.88 10.70
CA ASN A 186 16.51 9.04 11.13
C ASN A 186 14.99 8.79 11.00
N VAL A 187 14.46 7.85 11.78
CA VAL A 187 13.06 7.43 11.72
C VAL A 187 12.37 7.52 13.07
N SER A 188 11.06 7.80 13.07
CA SER A 188 10.24 7.72 14.28
C SER A 188 9.54 6.38 14.35
N VAL A 189 9.69 5.65 15.47
CA VAL A 189 9.02 4.36 15.70
C VAL A 189 7.89 4.52 16.70
N GLU A 190 6.68 4.10 16.32
CA GLU A 190 5.46 4.19 17.13
C GLU A 190 4.73 2.83 17.15
N PRO A 191 4.07 2.44 18.26
CA PRO A 191 3.25 1.25 18.27
C PRO A 191 1.95 1.45 17.47
N LEU A 192 1.48 0.40 16.79
CA LEU A 192 0.17 0.35 16.16
C LEU A 192 -0.91 0.36 17.23
N GLN A 193 -1.77 1.38 17.18
CA GLN A 193 -2.91 1.56 18.05
C GLN A 193 -4.18 1.71 17.21
N ILE A 194 -5.07 0.74 17.30
CA ILE A 194 -6.34 0.70 16.59
C ILE A 194 -7.36 1.47 17.43
N ASP A 195 -7.86 2.57 16.88
CA ASP A 195 -8.96 3.31 17.49
C ASP A 195 -10.24 2.47 17.48
N SER A 196 -11.03 2.52 18.55
CA SER A 196 -12.29 1.78 18.66
C SER A 196 -13.26 2.15 17.52
N HIS A 197 -13.24 3.40 17.09
CA HIS A 197 -14.04 3.91 15.97
C HIS A 197 -13.48 3.56 14.59
N ALA A 198 -12.20 3.18 14.49
CA ALA A 198 -11.61 2.70 13.24
C ALA A 198 -11.98 1.23 12.97
N LEU A 199 -12.53 0.53 13.96
CA LEU A 199 -13.13 -0.78 13.75
C LEU A 199 -14.52 -0.61 13.12
N ASN A 200 -14.71 -1.26 11.98
CA ASN A 200 -16.03 -1.44 11.38
C ASN A 200 -16.39 -2.94 11.39
N THR A 201 -17.64 -3.26 11.08
CA THR A 201 -18.15 -4.64 11.04
C THR A 201 -17.23 -5.59 10.27
N LYS A 202 -16.74 -5.15 9.09
CA LYS A 202 -15.85 -5.97 8.25
C LYS A 202 -14.50 -6.21 8.93
N ARG A 203 -13.86 -5.18 9.47
CA ARG A 203 -12.55 -5.25 10.13
C ARG A 203 -12.58 -6.14 11.38
N VAL A 204 -13.65 -6.04 12.18
CA VAL A 204 -13.87 -6.94 13.32
C VAL A 204 -14.06 -8.36 12.83
N LEU A 205 -14.87 -8.59 11.79
CA LEU A 205 -15.05 -9.92 11.23
C LEU A 205 -13.75 -10.50 10.68
N ASP A 206 -12.96 -9.74 9.94
CA ASP A 206 -11.71 -10.21 9.34
C ASP A 206 -10.71 -10.67 10.43
N LEU A 207 -10.60 -9.92 11.53
CA LEU A 207 -9.83 -10.33 12.72
C LEU A 207 -10.42 -11.57 13.43
N MET A 208 -11.74 -11.67 13.48
CA MET A 208 -12.45 -12.76 14.15
C MET A 208 -12.63 -13.99 13.26
N ALA A 209 -12.30 -13.91 11.96
CA ALA A 209 -12.49 -14.95 10.95
C ALA A 209 -11.16 -15.45 10.35
N VAL A 210 -10.02 -15.14 10.98
CA VAL A 210 -8.72 -15.76 10.63
C VAL A 210 -8.92 -17.27 10.60
N LYS A 211 -8.83 -17.84 9.39
CA LYS A 211 -9.15 -19.24 9.13
C LYS A 211 -8.10 -20.11 9.84
N PRO A 212 -8.50 -21.13 10.60
CA PRO A 212 -7.61 -22.26 10.83
C PRO A 212 -7.30 -22.91 9.47
N GLU A 213 -6.12 -23.52 9.30
CA GLU A 213 -5.73 -24.24 8.08
C GLU A 213 -6.74 -25.36 7.68
N GLU A 214 -7.61 -25.76 8.60
CA GLU A 214 -8.63 -26.81 8.42
C GLU A 214 -10.07 -26.26 8.35
N GLY A 215 -10.43 -25.70 7.19
CA GLY A 215 -11.71 -25.95 6.50
C GLY A 215 -13.07 -25.59 7.11
N SER A 216 -13.21 -25.23 8.40
CA SER A 216 -14.52 -24.93 9.00
C SER A 216 -14.55 -23.56 9.69
N VAL A 217 -15.61 -22.79 9.41
CA VAL A 217 -15.87 -21.50 10.07
C VAL A 217 -16.23 -21.78 11.53
N PRO A 218 -15.53 -21.19 12.52
CA PRO A 218 -15.84 -21.43 13.93
C PRO A 218 -17.29 -21.05 14.27
N LEU A 219 -17.96 -21.86 15.10
CA LEU A 219 -19.39 -21.70 15.41
C LEU A 219 -19.73 -20.33 16.02
N TYR A 220 -18.81 -19.71 16.77
CA TYR A 220 -19.02 -18.36 17.33
C TYR A 220 -19.16 -17.28 16.27
N VAL A 221 -18.66 -17.49 15.04
CA VAL A 221 -18.70 -16.49 13.96
C VAL A 221 -20.13 -16.16 13.57
N HIS A 222 -21.08 -17.10 13.67
CA HIS A 222 -22.49 -16.81 13.41
C HIS A 222 -23.06 -15.82 14.44
N THR A 223 -22.78 -16.04 15.73
CA THR A 223 -23.18 -15.14 16.81
C THR A 223 -22.53 -13.76 16.68
N VAL A 224 -21.23 -13.71 16.39
CA VAL A 224 -20.52 -12.44 16.12
C VAL A 224 -21.17 -11.68 14.97
N ASN A 225 -21.48 -12.36 13.86
CA ASN A 225 -22.16 -11.75 12.72
C ASN A 225 -23.54 -11.20 13.08
N ARG A 226 -24.33 -11.94 13.88
CA ARG A 226 -25.65 -11.49 14.35
C ARG A 226 -25.52 -10.19 15.15
N ILE A 227 -24.65 -10.16 16.15
CA ILE A 227 -24.41 -8.98 16.99
C ILE A 227 -23.95 -7.78 16.15
N LEU A 228 -23.00 -7.99 15.23
CA LEU A 228 -22.51 -6.91 14.37
C LEU A 228 -23.59 -6.37 13.43
N ARG A 229 -24.53 -7.20 12.97
CA ARG A 229 -25.69 -6.76 12.17
C ARG A 229 -26.64 -5.91 13.00
N GLU A 230 -26.99 -6.33 14.22
CA GLU A 230 -27.85 -5.59 15.14
C GLU A 230 -27.24 -4.22 15.49
N MET A 231 -25.94 -4.18 15.80
CA MET A 231 -25.22 -2.93 16.04
C MET A 231 -25.24 -2.03 14.80
N ARG A 232 -25.07 -2.60 13.59
CA ARG A 232 -25.12 -1.81 12.34
C ARG A 232 -26.50 -1.21 12.09
N MET A 233 -27.57 -1.94 12.38
CA MET A 233 -28.95 -1.42 12.29
C MET A 233 -29.18 -0.28 13.28
N SER A 234 -28.72 -0.43 14.53
CA SER A 234 -28.81 0.62 15.54
C SER A 234 -28.07 1.89 15.10
N GLN A 235 -26.84 1.76 14.60
CA GLN A 235 -26.04 2.88 14.09
C GLN A 235 -26.72 3.64 12.94
N GLN A 236 -27.46 2.95 12.07
CA GLN A 236 -28.20 3.60 10.98
C GLN A 236 -29.38 4.43 11.50
N GLY A 237 -30.03 3.99 12.59
CA GLY A 237 -31.14 4.72 13.21
C GLY A 237 -30.70 5.89 14.08
N THR A 238 -29.54 5.79 14.74
CA THR A 238 -29.06 6.80 15.71
C THR A 238 -27.96 7.72 15.16
N GLY A 239 -27.34 7.36 14.03
CA GLY A 239 -26.17 8.06 13.48
C GLY A 239 -24.88 7.85 14.30
N THR A 240 -24.87 6.93 15.26
CA THR A 240 -23.68 6.66 16.10
C THR A 240 -22.64 5.82 15.35
N ARG A 241 -21.37 5.91 15.78
CA ARG A 241 -20.28 5.09 15.25
C ARG A 241 -20.23 3.72 15.94
N PHE A 242 -19.45 2.81 15.38
CA PHE A 242 -19.10 1.57 16.05
C PHE A 242 -18.33 1.86 17.34
N ASP A 243 -18.67 1.13 18.40
CA ASP A 243 -18.00 1.14 19.69
C ASP A 243 -17.65 -0.29 20.10
N TYR A 244 -16.36 -0.52 20.30
CA TYR A 244 -15.84 -1.83 20.67
C TYR A 244 -16.29 -2.26 22.07
N GLN A 245 -16.44 -1.32 23.01
CA GLN A 245 -16.85 -1.67 24.38
C GLN A 245 -18.29 -2.20 24.42
N THR A 246 -19.18 -1.55 23.68
CA THR A 246 -20.54 -2.04 23.46
C THR A 246 -20.51 -3.42 22.81
N PHE A 247 -19.73 -3.61 21.75
CA PHE A 247 -19.58 -4.92 21.11
C PHE A 247 -19.11 -6.02 22.07
N LYS A 248 -18.07 -5.75 22.87
CA LYS A 248 -17.54 -6.70 23.86
C LYS A 248 -18.60 -7.08 24.89
N LYS A 249 -19.40 -6.11 25.36
CA LYS A 249 -20.50 -6.36 26.29
C LYS A 249 -21.57 -7.27 25.68
N GLU A 250 -22.00 -7.02 24.45
CA GLU A 250 -22.99 -7.85 23.75
C GLU A 250 -22.47 -9.28 23.49
N ILE A 251 -21.16 -9.43 23.21
CA ILE A 251 -20.55 -10.76 23.06
C ILE A 251 -20.55 -11.54 24.38
N LEU A 252 -20.18 -10.89 25.48
CA LEU A 252 -20.16 -11.53 26.80
C LEU A 252 -21.57 -11.85 27.34
N ALA A 253 -22.57 -11.08 26.89
CA ALA A 253 -23.98 -11.33 27.19
C ALA A 253 -24.63 -12.39 26.29
N ALA A 254 -23.97 -12.81 25.20
CA ALA A 254 -24.50 -13.83 24.32
C ALA A 254 -24.31 -15.23 24.92
N ASP A 255 -25.29 -16.10 24.69
CA ASP A 255 -25.28 -17.52 25.10
C ASP A 255 -24.28 -18.36 24.29
N LEU A 256 -23.00 -18.02 24.36
CA LEU A 256 -21.91 -18.79 23.77
C LEU A 256 -21.45 -19.87 24.75
N SER A 257 -21.24 -21.08 24.24
CA SER A 257 -20.72 -22.16 25.08
C SER A 257 -19.26 -21.86 25.49
N PRO A 258 -18.76 -22.43 26.62
CA PRO A 258 -17.36 -22.24 27.02
C PRO A 258 -16.35 -22.61 25.91
N ALA A 259 -16.67 -23.64 25.11
CA ALA A 259 -15.87 -24.08 23.97
C ALA A 259 -15.84 -23.05 22.82
N GLN A 260 -16.87 -22.21 22.69
CA GLN A 260 -16.93 -21.11 21.72
C GLN A 260 -16.28 -19.83 22.26
N LEU A 261 -16.44 -19.56 23.57
CA LEU A 261 -15.90 -18.37 24.23
C LEU A 261 -14.38 -18.39 24.33
N ALA A 262 -13.77 -19.55 24.61
CA ALA A 262 -12.31 -19.66 24.75
C ALA A 262 -11.53 -19.16 23.51
N PRO A 263 -11.77 -19.67 22.27
CA PRO A 263 -11.07 -19.19 21.08
C PRO A 263 -11.43 -17.75 20.70
N LEU A 264 -12.66 -17.31 20.98
CA LEU A 264 -13.08 -15.93 20.74
C LEU A 264 -12.38 -14.96 21.69
N SER A 265 -12.24 -15.32 22.96
CA SER A 265 -11.56 -14.51 23.99
C SER A 265 -10.09 -14.31 23.66
N GLN A 266 -9.41 -15.33 23.11
CA GLN A 266 -8.04 -15.20 22.63
C GLN A 266 -7.92 -14.17 21.49
N ARG A 267 -8.86 -14.18 20.54
CA ARG A 267 -8.89 -13.20 19.43
C ARG A 267 -9.22 -11.79 19.90
N LEU A 268 -10.15 -11.65 20.84
CA LEU A 268 -10.45 -10.36 21.47
C LEU A 268 -9.23 -9.82 22.23
N ALA A 269 -8.55 -10.66 23.01
CA ALA A 269 -7.32 -10.26 23.73
C ALA A 269 -6.21 -9.83 22.75
N MET A 270 -6.05 -10.53 21.62
CA MET A 270 -5.11 -10.13 20.58
C MET A 270 -5.48 -8.75 20.00
N LEU A 271 -6.74 -8.52 19.62
CA LEU A 271 -7.19 -7.21 19.15
C LEU A 271 -6.98 -6.10 20.19
N GLU A 272 -7.31 -6.37 21.46
CA GLU A 272 -7.13 -5.44 22.57
C GLU A 272 -5.65 -5.08 22.82
N SER A 273 -4.72 -5.99 22.52
CA SER A 273 -3.29 -5.68 22.59
C SER A 273 -2.86 -4.58 21.61
N PHE A 274 -3.60 -4.41 20.52
CA PHE A 274 -3.43 -3.34 19.55
C PHE A 274 -4.33 -2.13 19.82
N MET A 275 -5.16 -2.12 20.86
CA MET A 275 -5.96 -0.94 21.22
C MET A 275 -5.23 -0.04 22.22
N PRO A 276 -5.52 1.26 22.23
CA PRO A 276 -5.05 2.13 23.31
C PRO A 276 -5.54 1.58 24.66
N GLN A 277 -4.60 1.31 25.57
CA GLN A 277 -4.95 0.83 26.90
C GLN A 277 -5.77 1.91 27.62
N THR A 278 -7.01 1.59 27.96
CA THR A 278 -7.86 2.37 28.86
C THR A 278 -7.41 2.14 30.30
N GLY A 279 -6.15 2.43 30.60
CA GLY A 279 -5.62 2.35 31.97
C GLY A 279 -6.14 3.53 32.79
N ASP A 280 -6.51 3.26 34.05
CA ASP A 280 -6.87 4.20 35.11
C ASP A 280 -5.94 5.43 35.15
N ARG A 281 -6.24 6.44 34.32
CA ARG A 281 -5.66 7.77 34.52
C ARG A 281 -6.38 8.36 35.71
N ALA A 282 -5.72 8.20 36.86
CA ALA A 282 -6.03 8.89 38.10
C ALA A 282 -6.48 10.33 37.77
N LYS A 283 -7.64 10.71 38.31
CA LYS A 283 -8.23 12.04 38.28
C LYS A 283 -7.14 13.12 38.31
N GLY A 284 -6.79 13.68 37.15
CA GLY A 284 -5.69 14.61 37.07
C GLY A 284 -5.41 15.10 35.66
N LYS A 285 -6.02 16.24 35.33
CA LYS A 285 -5.84 17.05 34.11
C LYS A 285 -6.53 16.48 32.85
N TYR A 286 -7.14 17.40 32.10
CA TYR A 286 -7.81 17.25 30.80
C TYR A 286 -6.90 16.63 29.73
N GLY A 287 -6.51 15.37 29.90
CA GLY A 287 -5.77 14.59 28.93
C GLY A 287 -6.74 14.06 27.87
N LYS A 288 -6.52 14.43 26.61
CA LYS A 288 -7.26 13.94 25.44
C LYS A 288 -7.49 12.42 25.55
N SER A 289 -8.70 11.98 25.18
CA SER A 289 -9.04 10.56 24.98
C SER A 289 -7.87 9.86 24.28
N PRO A 290 -7.46 8.65 24.69
CA PRO A 290 -6.39 7.93 24.02
C PRO A 290 -6.81 7.66 22.57
N THR A 291 -6.31 8.47 21.65
CA THR A 291 -6.60 8.37 20.21
C THR A 291 -5.71 7.31 19.59
N GLY A 292 -6.24 6.45 18.72
CA GLY A 292 -5.44 5.51 17.95
C GLY A 292 -4.39 6.18 17.04
N THR A 293 -3.60 5.37 16.36
CA THR A 293 -2.53 5.80 15.46
C THR A 293 -3.04 6.82 14.45
N SER A 294 -2.33 7.94 14.32
CA SER A 294 -2.69 8.98 13.36
C SER A 294 -2.23 8.60 11.95
N TRP A 295 -3.14 8.64 10.99
CA TRP A 295 -2.89 8.36 9.58
C TRP A 295 -2.85 9.62 8.71
N LYS A 296 -2.44 10.75 9.30
CA LYS A 296 -2.33 12.02 8.58
C LYS A 296 -1.21 11.95 7.55
N ASN A 297 -1.56 12.08 6.28
CA ASN A 297 -0.61 12.11 5.18
C ASN A 297 0.04 13.49 5.07
N GLN A 298 1.34 13.51 4.76
CA GLN A 298 2.12 14.71 4.48
C GLN A 298 3.00 14.45 3.24
N PRO A 299 3.24 15.46 2.38
CA PRO A 299 4.20 15.31 1.28
C PRO A 299 5.57 14.84 1.79
N GLY A 300 6.16 13.86 1.13
CA GLY A 300 7.46 13.28 1.51
C GLY A 300 7.41 12.35 2.73
N LEU A 301 6.23 12.03 3.27
CA LEU A 301 6.09 11.08 4.37
C LEU A 301 5.99 9.64 3.84
N LEU A 302 6.93 8.79 4.27
CA LEU A 302 6.85 7.34 4.15
C LEU A 302 6.43 6.75 5.51
N THR A 303 5.24 6.16 5.56
CA THR A 303 4.77 5.37 6.70
C THR A 303 4.99 3.89 6.40
N ILE A 304 5.87 3.24 7.16
CA ILE A 304 6.11 1.80 7.10
C ILE A 304 5.33 1.16 8.24
N VAL A 305 4.45 0.22 7.95
CA VAL A 305 3.80 -0.62 8.96
C VAL A 305 4.56 -1.94 8.99
N ASP A 306 5.47 -2.06 9.95
CA ASP A 306 6.36 -3.21 10.14
C ASP A 306 5.77 -4.15 11.20
N LEU A 307 5.17 -5.25 10.72
CA LEU A 307 4.56 -6.26 11.58
C LEU A 307 5.45 -7.49 11.77
N SER A 308 6.77 -7.35 11.55
CA SER A 308 7.76 -8.40 11.79
C SER A 308 7.90 -8.62 13.31
N CYS A 309 7.02 -9.45 13.87
CA CYS A 309 6.88 -9.68 15.30
C CYS A 309 6.70 -11.18 15.56
N PRO A 310 7.36 -11.76 16.59
CA PRO A 310 7.23 -13.19 16.89
C PRO A 310 5.81 -13.60 17.29
N CYS A 311 4.99 -12.65 17.74
CA CYS A 311 3.60 -12.88 18.15
C CYS A 311 2.58 -12.60 17.04
N VAL A 312 3.01 -12.26 15.81
CA VAL A 312 2.13 -11.94 14.69
C VAL A 312 2.36 -12.96 13.58
N SER A 313 1.33 -13.76 13.27
CA SER A 313 1.36 -14.67 12.13
C SER A 313 1.17 -13.93 10.80
N PRO A 314 1.53 -14.52 9.64
CA PRO A 314 1.28 -13.92 8.33
C PRO A 314 -0.20 -13.57 8.09
N GLU A 315 -1.13 -14.42 8.55
CA GLU A 315 -2.58 -14.21 8.41
C GLU A 315 -3.05 -13.04 9.29
N THR A 316 -2.47 -12.93 10.48
CA THR A 316 -2.75 -11.83 11.41
C THR A 316 -2.20 -10.51 10.85
N ALA A 317 -0.98 -10.51 10.31
CA ALA A 317 -0.39 -9.36 9.64
C ALA A 317 -1.24 -8.89 8.45
N CYS A 318 -1.69 -9.82 7.61
CA CYS A 318 -2.59 -9.51 6.49
C CYS A 318 -3.90 -8.84 6.96
N SER A 319 -4.50 -9.35 8.03
CA SER A 319 -5.72 -8.77 8.63
C SER A 319 -5.46 -7.36 9.19
N LEU A 320 -4.32 -7.17 9.86
CA LEU A 320 -3.90 -5.86 10.39
C LEU A 320 -3.60 -4.85 9.28
N PHE A 321 -2.99 -5.27 8.17
CA PHE A 321 -2.77 -4.41 6.99
C PHE A 321 -4.10 -3.93 6.39
N ASN A 322 -5.10 -4.81 6.29
CA ASN A 322 -6.45 -4.43 5.84
C ASN A 322 -7.14 -3.41 6.76
N ILE A 323 -6.81 -3.42 8.06
CA ILE A 323 -7.31 -2.42 9.01
C ILE A 323 -6.62 -1.08 8.81
N CYS A 324 -5.33 -1.11 8.49
CA CYS A 324 -4.53 0.08 8.22
C CYS A 324 -4.85 0.74 6.87
N LEU A 325 -5.42 0.00 5.91
CA LEU A 325 -6.01 0.54 4.69
C LEU A 325 -7.30 1.31 5.01
N ILE A 326 -7.20 2.63 5.15
CA ILE A 326 -8.32 3.56 5.41
C ILE A 326 -9.04 3.93 4.13
#